data_AF-A0A482URN1-F1
#
_entry.id   AF-A0A482URN1-F1
#
_cell.length_a   1.000
_cell.length_b   1.000
_cell.length_c   1.000
_cell.angle_alpha   90.00
_cell.angle_beta   90.00
_cell.angle_gamma   90.00
#
_symmetry.space_group_name_H-M   'P 1'
#
loop_
_entity.id
_entity.type
_entity.pdbx_description
1 polymer ?
#
loop_
_entity_poly.entity_id
_entity_poly.type
_entity_poly.pdbx_seq_one_letter_code
_entity_poly.pdbx_strand_id
1 'polypeptide(L)' 'MQHIMQAKLSNITLGGTSAGCMVLGNYVYSASQGSITSEDALANPYDKYLTVVEAFLKIPYLDSVITDTHFGMLL' A
#
# COMPACT_ATOMS: atom_id res chain seq x y z
N MET A 1 -0.27 17.24 -13.96
CA MET A 1 -0.72 15.83 -13.96
C MET A 1 -1.28 15.42 -12.60
N GLN A 2 -0.48 15.40 -11.54
CA GLN A 2 -0.93 14.97 -10.21
C GLN A 2 -2.11 15.79 -9.66
N HIS A 3 -2.10 17.11 -9.81
CA HIS A 3 -3.22 17.99 -9.39
C HIS A 3 -4.55 17.71 -10.11
N ILE A 4 -4.53 17.34 -11.40
CA ILE A 4 -5.74 16.96 -12.15
C ILE A 4 -6.28 15.62 -11.63
N MET A 5 -5.38 14.68 -11.34
CA MET A 5 -5.73 13.39 -10.78
C MET A 5 -6.36 13.57 -9.40
N GLN A 6 -5.77 14.40 -8.53
CA GLN A 6 -6.31 14.73 -7.20
C GLN A 6 -7.71 15.33 -7.26
N ALA A 7 -7.92 16.33 -8.14
CA ALA A 7 -9.21 16.98 -8.28
C ALA A 7 -10.32 16.03 -8.77
N LYS A 8 -9.97 14.96 -9.50
CA LYS A 8 -10.94 13.93 -9.89
C LYS A 8 -11.23 12.96 -8.74
N LEU A 9 -10.20 12.58 -7.98
CA LEU A 9 -10.31 11.63 -6.87
C LEU A 9 -11.20 12.15 -5.73
N SER A 10 -11.29 13.47 -5.52
CA SER A 10 -12.12 14.05 -4.46
C SER A 10 -13.63 13.96 -4.70
N ASN A 11 -14.07 13.69 -5.93
CA ASN A 11 -15.50 13.73 -6.33
C ASN A 11 -16.02 12.37 -6.83
N ILE A 12 -15.28 11.28 -6.59
CA ILE A 12 -15.69 9.94 -7.01
C ILE A 12 -15.55 8.96 -5.85
N THR A 13 -16.34 7.90 -5.88
CA THR A 13 -16.09 6.74 -5.02
C THR A 13 -14.99 5.88 -5.64
N LEU A 14 -13.96 5.57 -4.86
CA LEU A 14 -12.87 4.69 -5.25
C LEU A 14 -12.74 3.56 -4.23
N GLY A 15 -12.44 2.35 -4.71
CA GLY A 15 -12.20 1.18 -3.87
C GLY A 15 -11.19 0.25 -4.53
N GLY A 16 -10.65 -0.68 -3.74
CA GLY A 16 -9.69 -1.67 -4.21
C GLY A 16 -9.53 -2.84 -3.23
N THR A 17 -9.14 -4.00 -3.75
CA THR A 17 -8.96 -5.24 -2.98
C THR A 17 -7.51 -5.70 -3.11
N SER A 18 -6.90 -6.22 -2.04
CA SER A 18 -5.51 -6.71 -2.05
C SER A 18 -4.57 -5.60 -2.54
N ALA A 19 -3.74 -5.84 -3.56
CA ALA A 19 -2.90 -4.81 -4.18
C ALA A 19 -3.66 -3.51 -4.54
N GLY A 20 -4.95 -3.60 -4.90
CA GLY A 20 -5.79 -2.44 -5.15
C GLY A 20 -6.10 -1.59 -3.91
N CYS A 21 -6.16 -2.19 -2.71
CA CYS A 21 -6.27 -1.46 -1.45
C CYS A 21 -4.92 -0.83 -1.08
N MET A 22 -3.81 -1.57 -1.28
CA MET A 22 -2.46 -1.08 -0.95
C MET A 22 -2.11 0.22 -1.70
N VAL A 23 -2.48 0.33 -2.98
CA VAL A 23 -2.20 1.54 -3.77
C VAL A 23 -3.05 2.76 -3.36
N LEU A 24 -4.05 2.60 -2.48
CA LEU A 24 -4.82 3.72 -1.91
C LEU A 24 -4.16 4.31 -0.67
N GLY A 25 -3.29 3.56 0.00
CA GLY A 25 -2.48 4.06 1.11
C GLY A 25 -1.28 4.88 0.64
N ASN A 26 -0.50 5.39 1.60
CA ASN A 26 0.69 6.17 1.28
C ASN A 26 1.88 5.34 0.82
N TYR A 27 1.92 4.07 1.21
CA TYR A 27 3.05 3.16 0.99
C TYR A 27 2.55 1.79 0.53
N VAL A 28 3.36 1.14 -0.30
CA VAL A 28 3.08 -0.16 -0.90
C VAL A 28 4.25 -1.09 -0.62
N TYR A 29 3.99 -2.26 -0.04
CA TYR A 29 4.94 -3.37 -0.08
C TYR A 29 4.98 -3.92 -1.51
N SER A 30 6.08 -3.65 -2.23
CA SER A 30 6.19 -3.92 -3.66
C SER A 30 6.75 -5.29 -4.01
N ALA A 31 7.35 -6.00 -3.04
CA ALA A 31 8.09 -7.25 -3.25
C ALA A 31 9.08 -7.19 -4.45
N SER A 32 9.65 -6.01 -4.72
CA SER A 32 10.44 -5.73 -5.93
C SER A 32 11.74 -6.54 -6.02
N GLN A 33 12.24 -7.04 -4.89
CA GLN A 33 13.42 -7.92 -4.82
C GLN A 33 13.04 -9.39 -4.56
N GLY A 34 11.74 -9.72 -4.50
CA GLY A 34 11.20 -11.00 -4.05
C GLY A 34 10.23 -10.84 -2.88
N SER A 35 9.52 -11.91 -2.54
CA SER A 35 8.57 -11.95 -1.43
C SER A 35 9.24 -12.37 -0.12
N ILE A 36 8.78 -11.81 1.00
CA ILE A 36 9.13 -12.22 2.36
C ILE A 36 7.90 -12.77 3.10
N THR A 37 8.12 -13.68 4.05
CA THR A 37 7.09 -14.18 4.98
C THR A 37 6.85 -13.18 6.11
N SER A 38 5.72 -13.28 6.80
CA SER A 38 5.45 -12.43 7.97
C SER A 38 6.45 -12.70 9.10
N GLU A 39 6.82 -13.96 9.32
CA GLU A 39 7.79 -14.38 10.33
C GLU A 39 9.17 -13.76 10.07
N ASP A 40 9.67 -13.84 8.83
CA ASP A 40 10.98 -13.29 8.46
C ASP A 40 10.98 -11.75 8.51
N ALA A 41 9.89 -11.11 8.06
CA ALA A 41 9.74 -9.66 8.12
C ALA A 41 9.71 -9.12 9.55
N LEU A 42 9.04 -9.82 10.48
CA LEU A 42 9.01 -9.46 11.89
C LEU A 42 10.36 -9.69 12.58
N ALA A 43 11.11 -10.72 12.17
CA ALA A 43 12.45 -10.97 12.67
C ALA A 43 13.48 -9.95 12.19
N ASN A 44 13.37 -9.49 10.93
CA ASN A 44 14.25 -8.47 10.36
C ASN A 44 13.49 -7.48 9.44
N PRO A 45 13.01 -6.35 9.99
CA PRO A 45 12.33 -5.31 9.21
C PRO A 45 13.22 -4.57 8.19
N TYR A 46 14.54 -4.84 8.16
CA TYR A 46 15.47 -4.29 7.18
C TYR A 46 15.92 -5.32 6.15
N ASP A 47 15.24 -6.47 6.07
CA ASP A 47 15.54 -7.49 5.07
C ASP A 47 15.38 -6.92 3.65
N LYS A 48 16.28 -7.31 2.75
CA LYS A 48 16.28 -6.85 1.35
C LYS A 48 15.00 -7.22 0.58
N TYR A 49 14.27 -8.25 1.03
CA TYR A 49 13.00 -8.66 0.44
C TYR A 49 11.81 -7.85 0.98
N LEU A 50 11.97 -7.11 2.10
CA LEU A 50 10.96 -6.19 2.61
C LEU A 50 11.05 -4.83 1.89
N THR A 51 10.62 -4.79 0.64
CA THR A 51 10.68 -3.55 -0.16
C THR A 51 9.38 -2.77 -0.04
N VAL A 52 9.45 -1.58 0.55
CA VAL A 52 8.34 -0.63 0.65
C VAL A 52 8.63 0.59 -0.21
N VAL A 53 7.65 1.00 -1.01
CA VAL A 53 7.74 2.17 -1.89
C VAL A 53 6.59 3.12 -1.63
N GLU A 54 6.75 4.39 -1.97
CA GLU A 54 5.66 5.35 -1.94
C GLU A 54 4.61 5.01 -3.01
N ALA A 55 3.32 5.08 -2.65
CA ALA A 55 2.24 4.91 -3.60
C ALA A 55 2.21 6.07 -4.62
N PHE A 56 1.93 5.74 -5.88
CA PHE A 56 1.83 6.75 -6.95
C PHE A 56 0.57 7.63 -6.81
N LEU A 57 -0.51 7.04 -6.27
CA LEU A 57 -1.75 7.71 -5.93
C LEU A 57 -1.61 8.31 -4.54
N LYS A 58 -1.94 9.60 -4.41
CA LYS A 58 -2.24 10.20 -3.11
C LYS A 58 -3.76 10.28 -3.01
N ILE A 59 -4.34 9.66 -2.00
CA ILE A 59 -5.78 9.70 -1.81
C ILE A 59 -6.07 10.77 -0.77
N PRO A 60 -6.86 11.81 -1.10
CA PRO A 60 -7.25 12.81 -0.12
C PRO A 60 -7.86 12.16 1.12
N TYR A 61 -7.54 12.69 2.30
CA TYR A 61 -8.05 12.23 3.59
C TYR A 61 -7.49 10.89 4.10
N LEU A 62 -6.62 10.20 3.35
CA LEU A 62 -5.92 9.00 3.82
C LEU A 62 -4.47 9.25 4.23
N ASP A 63 -4.04 10.52 4.33
CA ASP A 63 -2.66 10.91 4.62
C ASP A 63 -2.14 10.38 5.98
N SER A 64 -3.04 10.11 6.93
CA SER A 64 -2.73 9.57 8.26
C SER A 64 -3.17 8.10 8.45
N VAL A 65 -3.41 7.39 7.34
CA VAL A 65 -3.90 6.00 7.35
C VAL A 65 -2.86 5.07 6.73
N ILE A 66 -2.59 3.96 7.40
CA ILE A 66 -1.83 2.83 6.84
C ILE A 66 -2.84 1.77 6.42
N THR A 67 -2.77 1.35 5.16
CA THR A 67 -3.60 0.27 4.62
C THR A 67 -2.83 -1.03 4.65
N ASP A 68 -3.48 -2.09 5.14
CA ASP A 68 -2.96 -3.45 5.09
C ASP A 68 -4.04 -4.40 4.55
N THR A 69 -3.64 -5.51 3.95
CA THR A 69 -4.52 -6.47 3.30
C THR A 69 -4.20 -7.88 3.76
N HIS A 70 -5.16 -8.79 3.61
CA HIS A 70 -5.03 -10.18 4.10
C HIS A 70 -4.77 -10.29 5.62
N PHE A 71 -5.05 -9.22 6.37
CA PHE A 71 -4.81 -9.11 7.81
C PHE A 71 -5.49 -10.23 8.63
N GLY A 72 -6.62 -10.75 8.16
CA GLY A 72 -7.39 -11.80 8.82
C GLY A 72 -7.27 -13.20 8.21
N MET A 73 -6.47 -13.39 7.16
CA MET A 73 -6.37 -14.70 6.49
C MET A 73 -5.20 -15.50 7.09
N LEU A 74 -5.40 -16.00 8.32
CA LEU A 74 -4.74 -17.21 8.78
C LEU A 74 -5.51 -18.41 8.22
N LEU A 75 -5.23 -18.76 6.96
CA LEU A 75 -5.42 -20.11 6.42
C LEU A 75 -4.25 -20.43 5.49
#